data_AF-A0A843I0U4-F1
#
_entry.id   AF-A0A843I0U4-F1
#
_cell.length_a   1.000
_cell.length_b   1.000
_cell.length_c   1.000
_cell.angle_alpha   90.00
_cell.angle_beta   90.00
_cell.angle_gamma   90.00
#
_symmetry.space_group_name_H-M   'P 1'
#
loop_
_entity.id
_entity.type
_entity.pdbx_description
1 polymer ?
#
loop_
_entity_poly.entity_id
_entity_poly.type
_entity_poly.pdbx_seq_one_letter_code
_entity_poly.pdbx_strand_id
1 'polypeptide(L)'
;STLSTLGVTKVIFVERGDLGAISFPPGISVQADLTDMDQIIDHIKGYSSSENFITITSLKTGKGFFAPSAYLAAYHGSPVLRIEDAPGNPAAMADRIETWRLGDGDYYHGSRAPGHLPDADVPVDQSPLFLFKAMFSFLRSQDPAALPPLGLDADRYWRAEMYNETHDWIAGYGLDLDGQEAYCFVAPRTDLYLPLHSVMIGNNSYAGDIPGNTPAYSSALIVRSVLYPALIFANPNRDTTTAQLMNFPDGESWTYNNDDSDITYSSRTLKKCLSSHLRDFEGHCLWDAHLEEINDGVSVFYYTGHGTGGSGVSAQYYQSEHSNYPDQIWWDAWRGYSGYDFWRIVRNNGRSWYNPEPPSLYDIIQYDYVDQLLGNLKSCAVFYQSCSTADGYGPMVYLDHGAVLWYGNAGSGLCPESDLMDDKFFEDALIQGETIGQAYSKQVWLHYRDFTTQDPVSLYGPSSRQITTVHCIYGDPTVVIYSPEWTSPVPLEG
;
A
#
# COMPACT_ATOMS: atom_id res chain seq x y z
N SER A 1 -5.64 19.29 -33.77
CA SER A 1 -5.29 19.00 -32.37
C SER A 1 -5.54 17.52 -32.11
N THR A 2 -5.00 16.95 -31.02
CA THR A 2 -5.25 15.55 -30.62
C THR A 2 -6.74 15.22 -30.58
N LEU A 3 -7.56 16.13 -30.06
CA LEU A 3 -9.03 15.98 -30.02
C LEU A 3 -9.66 15.80 -31.40
N SER A 4 -9.23 16.56 -32.41
CA SER A 4 -9.72 16.41 -33.79
C SER A 4 -9.30 15.07 -34.42
N THR A 5 -8.08 14.59 -34.10
CA THR A 5 -7.60 13.28 -34.55
C THR A 5 -8.40 12.14 -33.93
N LEU A 6 -8.81 12.30 -32.67
CA LEU A 6 -9.71 11.38 -31.96
C LEU A 6 -11.18 11.50 -32.39
N GLY A 7 -11.51 12.37 -33.35
CA GLY A 7 -12.89 12.58 -33.82
C GLY A 7 -13.80 13.25 -32.79
N VAL A 8 -13.24 13.85 -31.74
CA VAL A 8 -14.01 14.53 -30.69
C VAL A 8 -14.65 15.79 -31.27
N THR A 9 -15.98 15.85 -31.22
CA THR A 9 -16.78 17.00 -31.67
C THR A 9 -17.50 17.71 -30.52
N LYS A 10 -17.54 17.09 -29.34
CA LYS A 10 -18.22 17.58 -28.15
C LYS A 10 -17.38 17.32 -26.91
N VAL A 11 -17.38 18.27 -25.98
CA VAL A 11 -16.63 18.18 -24.72
C VAL A 11 -17.49 18.66 -23.56
N ILE A 12 -17.25 18.10 -22.37
CA ILE A 12 -17.66 18.68 -21.11
C ILE A 12 -16.44 19.40 -20.56
N PHE A 13 -16.58 20.68 -20.23
CA PHE A 13 -15.52 21.47 -19.64
C PHE A 13 -15.72 21.55 -18.13
N VAL A 14 -14.64 21.37 -17.39
CA VAL A 14 -14.61 21.41 -15.93
C VAL A 14 -13.60 22.48 -15.54
N GLU A 15 -14.09 23.62 -15.04
CA GLU A 15 -13.28 24.78 -14.67
C GLU A 15 -13.49 25.12 -13.20
N ARG A 16 -12.66 24.58 -12.32
CA ARG A 16 -12.77 24.85 -10.88
C ARG A 16 -11.64 25.73 -10.38
N GLY A 17 -11.96 26.95 -9.93
CA GLY A 17 -11.04 27.85 -9.22
C GLY A 17 -9.77 28.19 -10.00
N ASP A 18 -9.93 28.74 -11.21
CA ASP A 18 -8.86 29.15 -12.13
C ASP A 18 -7.95 28.00 -12.65
N LEU A 19 -8.36 26.74 -12.51
CA LEU A 19 -7.66 25.58 -13.10
C LEU A 19 -7.88 25.55 -14.62
N GLY A 20 -7.03 26.29 -15.34
CA GLY A 20 -6.84 26.21 -16.78
C GLY A 20 -7.82 27.07 -17.59
N ALA A 21 -7.31 28.17 -18.17
CA ALA A 21 -8.00 28.85 -19.26
C ALA A 21 -7.77 28.08 -20.57
N ILE A 22 -8.82 27.52 -21.17
CA ILE A 22 -8.70 26.78 -22.44
C ILE A 22 -9.52 27.42 -23.56
N SER A 23 -8.97 27.35 -24.78
CA SER A 23 -9.69 27.66 -26.01
C SER A 23 -9.83 26.38 -26.84
N PHE A 24 -11.06 26.00 -27.20
CA PHE A 24 -11.30 24.83 -28.02
C PHE A 24 -11.07 25.13 -29.52
N PRO A 25 -10.47 24.20 -30.27
CA PRO A 25 -10.36 24.30 -31.73
C PRO A 25 -11.73 24.45 -32.42
N PRO A 26 -11.80 25.08 -33.61
CA PRO A 26 -13.02 25.14 -34.41
C PRO A 26 -13.58 23.74 -34.71
N GLY A 27 -14.89 23.55 -34.50
CA GLY A 27 -15.57 22.27 -34.72
C GLY A 27 -15.80 21.43 -33.45
N ILE A 28 -15.30 21.88 -32.30
CA ILE A 28 -15.59 21.28 -30.98
C ILE A 28 -16.57 22.17 -30.22
N SER A 29 -17.71 21.62 -29.79
CA SER A 29 -18.69 22.33 -28.96
C SER A 29 -18.62 21.92 -27.49
N VAL A 30 -18.66 22.89 -26.57
CA VAL A 30 -18.81 22.64 -25.13
C VAL A 30 -20.28 22.33 -24.83
N GLN A 31 -20.56 21.13 -24.30
CA GLN A 31 -21.92 20.70 -23.96
C GLN A 31 -22.34 21.11 -22.55
N ALA A 32 -21.39 21.12 -21.64
CA ALA A 32 -21.57 21.54 -20.26
C ALA A 32 -20.29 22.24 -19.80
N ASP A 33 -20.46 23.27 -18.99
CA ASP A 33 -19.41 24.09 -18.40
C ASP A 33 -19.62 24.06 -16.89
N LEU A 34 -18.86 23.21 -16.21
CA LEU A 34 -19.06 22.86 -14.80
C LEU A 34 -18.01 23.60 -13.97
N THR A 35 -18.47 24.57 -13.19
CA THR A 35 -17.58 25.50 -12.47
C THR A 35 -17.53 25.29 -10.95
N ASP A 36 -18.57 24.65 -10.42
CA ASP A 36 -18.70 24.35 -8.99
C ASP A 36 -18.61 22.83 -8.73
N MET A 37 -18.10 22.45 -7.55
CA MET A 37 -17.88 21.03 -7.23
C MET A 37 -19.18 20.22 -7.17
N ASP A 38 -20.27 20.80 -6.66
CA ASP A 38 -21.55 20.09 -6.58
C ASP A 38 -22.06 19.76 -7.99
N GLN A 39 -21.91 20.71 -8.94
CA GLN A 39 -22.28 20.50 -10.34
C GLN A 39 -21.43 19.43 -11.02
N ILE A 40 -20.12 19.42 -10.72
CA ILE A 40 -19.18 18.42 -11.25
C ILE A 40 -19.58 17.03 -10.76
N ILE A 41 -19.86 16.90 -9.46
CA ILE A 41 -20.25 15.65 -8.83
C ILE A 41 -21.59 15.16 -9.36
N ASP A 42 -22.62 16.00 -9.38
CA ASP A 42 -23.95 15.65 -9.91
C ASP A 42 -23.86 15.15 -11.37
N HIS A 43 -23.02 15.80 -12.18
CA HIS A 43 -22.81 15.40 -13.56
C HIS A 43 -22.14 14.03 -13.68
N ILE A 44 -21.07 13.81 -12.91
CA ILE A 44 -20.30 12.56 -12.93
C ILE A 44 -21.12 11.40 -12.35
N LYS A 45 -21.74 11.59 -11.18
CA LYS A 45 -22.57 10.58 -10.52
C LYS A 45 -23.87 10.29 -11.28
N GLY A 46 -24.25 11.15 -12.23
CA GLY A 46 -25.35 10.88 -13.17
C GLY A 46 -25.06 9.77 -14.19
N TYR A 47 -23.80 9.37 -14.39
CA TYR A 47 -23.45 8.25 -15.27
C TYR A 47 -23.66 6.91 -14.57
N SER A 48 -24.32 5.97 -15.25
CA SER A 48 -24.57 4.62 -14.70
C SER A 48 -23.30 3.79 -14.48
N SER A 49 -22.18 4.20 -15.07
CA SER A 49 -20.86 3.58 -14.91
C SER A 49 -19.98 4.29 -13.89
N SER A 50 -20.51 5.29 -13.16
CA SER A 50 -19.75 5.94 -12.10
C SER A 50 -19.56 4.97 -10.93
N GLU A 51 -18.31 4.79 -10.51
CA GLU A 51 -17.96 3.91 -9.40
C GLU A 51 -18.04 4.65 -8.06
N ASN A 52 -18.11 3.90 -6.95
CA ASN A 52 -17.90 4.46 -5.61
C ASN A 52 -16.40 4.70 -5.36
N PHE A 53 -15.80 5.52 -6.20
CA PHE A 53 -14.38 5.87 -6.21
C PHE A 53 -14.23 7.38 -6.10
N ILE A 54 -13.19 7.83 -5.39
CA ILE A 54 -12.86 9.23 -5.20
C ILE A 54 -11.36 9.42 -5.46
N THR A 55 -11.03 10.29 -6.42
CA THR A 55 -9.63 10.69 -6.65
C THR A 55 -9.31 11.94 -5.85
N ILE A 56 -8.24 11.91 -5.06
CA ILE A 56 -7.79 13.04 -4.25
C ILE A 56 -6.44 13.52 -4.75
N THR A 57 -6.25 14.83 -4.91
CA THR A 57 -4.98 15.44 -5.32
C THR A 57 -4.61 16.61 -4.42
N SER A 58 -3.39 17.13 -4.62
CA SER A 58 -2.91 18.35 -4.00
C SER A 58 -2.35 19.30 -5.07
N LEU A 59 -2.58 20.59 -4.86
CA LEU A 59 -2.02 21.67 -5.70
C LEU A 59 -0.81 22.35 -5.05
N LYS A 60 -0.39 21.92 -3.85
CA LYS A 60 0.68 22.53 -3.04
C LYS A 60 1.97 22.79 -3.84
N THR A 61 2.46 21.81 -4.60
CA THR A 61 3.66 21.99 -5.43
C THR A 61 3.47 22.88 -6.66
N GLY A 62 2.24 23.11 -7.11
CA GLY A 62 1.94 23.83 -8.36
C GLY A 62 2.45 23.14 -9.62
N LYS A 63 2.87 21.87 -9.54
CA LYS A 63 3.46 21.12 -10.67
C LYS A 63 2.43 20.56 -11.65
N GLY A 64 1.13 20.61 -11.34
CA GLY A 64 0.06 20.18 -12.24
C GLY A 64 -0.38 18.72 -12.08
N PHE A 65 -0.40 18.19 -10.86
CA PHE A 65 -0.89 16.83 -10.57
C PHE A 65 -2.40 16.63 -10.80
N PHE A 66 -3.17 17.71 -10.94
CA PHE A 66 -4.58 17.63 -11.33
C PHE A 66 -4.80 16.88 -12.65
N ALA A 67 -3.90 17.04 -13.63
CA ALA A 67 -4.03 16.36 -14.92
C ALA A 67 -3.93 14.82 -14.82
N PRO A 68 -2.90 14.23 -14.20
CA PRO A 68 -2.90 12.79 -13.94
C PRO A 68 -4.08 12.34 -13.08
N SER A 69 -4.46 13.09 -12.04
CA SER A 69 -5.64 12.76 -11.21
C SER A 69 -6.92 12.71 -12.04
N ALA A 70 -7.14 13.69 -12.92
CA ALA A 70 -8.31 13.71 -13.79
C ALA A 70 -8.35 12.52 -14.77
N TYR A 71 -7.19 12.00 -15.19
CA TYR A 71 -7.15 10.81 -16.02
C TYR A 71 -7.59 9.55 -15.26
N LEU A 72 -7.06 9.32 -14.05
CA LEU A 72 -7.51 8.22 -13.19
C LEU A 72 -9.00 8.36 -12.88
N ALA A 73 -9.42 9.56 -12.50
CA ALA A 73 -10.81 9.84 -12.15
C ALA A 73 -11.77 9.57 -13.31
N ALA A 74 -11.38 9.94 -14.53
CA ALA A 74 -12.16 9.66 -15.73
C ALA A 74 -12.33 8.16 -16.01
N TYR A 75 -11.31 7.33 -15.69
CA TYR A 75 -11.42 5.88 -15.84
C TYR A 75 -12.48 5.28 -14.92
N HIS A 76 -12.50 5.68 -13.64
CA HIS A 76 -13.48 5.22 -12.65
C HIS A 76 -14.83 5.96 -12.71
N GLY A 77 -14.97 6.95 -13.60
CA GLY A 77 -16.12 7.87 -13.58
C GLY A 77 -16.30 8.53 -12.21
N SER A 78 -15.22 9.03 -11.61
CA SER A 78 -15.18 9.64 -10.28
C SER A 78 -14.81 11.13 -10.32
N PRO A 79 -15.15 11.91 -9.28
CA PRO A 79 -14.69 13.29 -9.15
C PRO A 79 -13.21 13.37 -8.73
N VAL A 80 -12.57 14.50 -9.04
CA VAL A 80 -11.26 14.88 -8.47
C VAL A 80 -11.47 15.93 -7.40
N LEU A 81 -11.15 15.57 -6.15
CA LEU A 81 -11.16 16.49 -5.02
C LEU A 81 -9.75 16.99 -4.71
N ARG A 82 -9.64 18.24 -4.25
CA ARG A 82 -8.35 18.83 -3.85
C ARG A 82 -8.31 18.88 -2.33
N ILE A 83 -7.29 18.29 -1.73
CA ILE A 83 -7.21 18.16 -0.27
C ILE A 83 -7.24 19.52 0.44
N GLU A 84 -6.81 20.59 -0.25
CA GLU A 84 -6.78 21.95 0.29
C GLU A 84 -8.17 22.54 0.50
N ASP A 85 -9.21 21.95 -0.10
CA ASP A 85 -10.60 22.36 0.11
C ASP A 85 -11.23 21.74 1.36
N ALA A 86 -10.56 20.77 2.01
CA ALA A 86 -11.04 20.11 3.21
C ALA A 86 -10.95 21.06 4.43
N PRO A 87 -12.07 21.40 5.09
CA PRO A 87 -12.09 22.41 6.16
C PRO A 87 -11.14 22.12 7.34
N GLY A 88 -11.01 20.85 7.76
CA GLY A 88 -10.14 20.43 8.86
C GLY A 88 -8.65 20.33 8.53
N ASN A 89 -8.26 20.57 7.26
CA ASN A 89 -6.89 20.45 6.79
C ASN A 89 -6.20 19.11 7.17
N PRO A 90 -6.77 17.97 6.76
CA PRO A 90 -6.21 16.64 7.03
C PRO A 90 -4.79 16.47 6.49
N ALA A 91 -4.40 17.16 5.42
CA ALA A 91 -3.02 17.16 4.91
C ALA A 91 -2.02 17.73 5.93
N ALA A 92 -2.38 18.79 6.66
CA ALA A 92 -1.52 19.31 7.73
C ALA A 92 -1.47 18.38 8.94
N MET A 93 -2.53 17.62 9.21
CA MET A 93 -2.50 16.57 10.24
C MET A 93 -1.55 15.44 9.84
N ALA A 94 -1.59 15.00 8.57
CA ALA A 94 -0.66 14.02 8.04
C ALA A 94 0.80 14.49 8.15
N ASP A 95 1.09 15.75 7.82
CA ASP A 95 2.42 16.37 7.98
C ASP A 95 2.88 16.37 9.45
N ARG A 96 1.99 16.69 10.39
CA ARG A 96 2.28 16.61 11.83
C ARG A 96 2.63 15.19 12.26
N ILE A 97 1.82 14.21 11.86
CA ILE A 97 2.06 12.79 12.16
C ILE A 97 3.40 12.36 11.58
N GLU A 98 3.65 12.68 10.32
CA GLU A 98 4.87 12.26 9.64
C GLU A 98 6.12 12.91 10.23
N THR A 99 6.04 14.20 10.57
CA THR A 99 7.12 14.90 11.28
C THR A 99 7.46 14.21 12.59
N TRP A 100 6.46 13.73 13.34
CA TRP A 100 6.69 12.95 14.55
C TRP A 100 7.37 11.62 14.24
N ARG A 101 6.79 10.83 13.32
CA ARG A 101 7.31 9.51 12.94
C ARG A 101 8.76 9.58 12.47
N LEU A 102 9.09 10.56 11.65
CA LEU A 102 10.45 10.81 11.23
C LEU A 102 11.31 11.20 12.44
N GLY A 103 10.87 12.16 13.25
CA GLY A 103 11.60 12.67 14.41
C GLY A 103 11.92 11.62 15.48
N ASP A 104 10.99 10.71 15.73
CA ASP A 104 11.09 9.60 16.70
C ASP A 104 11.71 8.32 16.10
N GLY A 105 11.91 8.31 14.78
CA GLY A 105 12.52 7.19 14.08
C GLY A 105 14.01 7.00 14.41
N ASP A 106 14.52 5.83 14.03
CA ASP A 106 15.92 5.43 14.24
C ASP A 106 16.59 5.06 12.90
N TYR A 107 17.90 4.84 12.90
CA TYR A 107 18.65 4.32 11.78
C TYR A 107 18.77 2.79 11.85
N TYR A 108 18.18 2.12 10.88
CA TYR A 108 18.19 0.67 10.76
C TYR A 108 18.71 0.26 9.38
N HIS A 109 19.69 -0.65 9.34
CA HIS A 109 20.37 -1.10 8.10
C HIS A 109 20.81 0.02 7.15
N GLY A 110 21.26 1.16 7.70
CA GLY A 110 21.79 2.30 6.94
C GLY A 110 20.75 3.23 6.35
N SER A 111 19.47 3.03 6.66
CA SER A 111 18.36 3.92 6.29
C SER A 111 17.58 4.37 7.53
N ARG A 112 16.85 5.48 7.42
CA ARG A 112 15.99 5.98 8.49
C ARG A 112 14.70 5.18 8.49
N ALA A 113 14.44 4.44 9.56
CA ALA A 113 13.16 3.79 9.80
C ALA A 113 12.24 4.77 10.56
N PRO A 114 11.00 5.00 10.12
CA PRO A 114 10.06 5.85 10.83
C PRO A 114 9.67 5.21 12.17
N GLY A 115 9.57 6.03 13.21
CA GLY A 115 8.98 5.67 14.50
C GLY A 115 7.46 5.61 14.43
N HIS A 116 6.83 5.48 15.60
CA HIS A 116 5.38 5.45 15.75
C HIS A 116 4.89 6.58 16.65
N LEU A 117 3.60 6.90 16.55
CA LEU A 117 2.99 7.83 17.49
C LEU A 117 2.87 7.14 18.86
N PRO A 118 2.83 7.91 19.96
CA PRO A 118 2.44 7.37 21.26
C PRO A 118 1.03 6.78 21.20
N ASP A 119 0.88 5.58 21.73
CA ASP A 119 -0.37 4.84 21.80
C ASP A 119 -0.68 4.42 23.24
N ALA A 120 -1.91 3.92 23.45
CA ALA A 120 -2.35 3.41 24.73
C ALA A 120 -3.18 2.13 24.56
N ASP A 121 -3.04 1.22 25.53
CA ASP A 121 -3.81 -0.03 25.58
C ASP A 121 -5.31 0.19 25.87
N VAL A 122 -5.67 1.36 26.37
CA VAL A 122 -7.04 1.72 26.76
C VAL A 122 -7.34 3.17 26.39
N PRO A 123 -8.63 3.51 26.16
CA PRO A 123 -9.02 4.90 25.92
C PRO A 123 -8.53 5.85 27.01
N VAL A 124 -7.82 6.91 26.60
CA VAL A 124 -7.33 7.97 27.49
C VAL A 124 -8.30 9.15 27.46
N ASP A 125 -9.03 9.45 28.54
CA ASP A 125 -9.92 10.64 28.58
C ASP A 125 -9.10 11.94 28.38
N GLN A 126 -9.42 12.71 27.35
CA GLN A 126 -8.80 14.00 27.05
C GLN A 126 -9.74 15.19 27.25
N SER A 127 -10.88 15.00 27.93
CA SER A 127 -11.81 16.09 28.18
C SER A 127 -11.12 17.23 28.95
N PRO A 128 -11.41 18.51 28.63
CA PRO A 128 -10.77 19.64 29.30
C PRO A 128 -10.89 19.59 30.82
N LEU A 129 -12.00 19.06 31.34
CA LEU A 129 -12.23 18.90 32.77
C LEU A 129 -11.34 17.81 33.39
N PHE A 130 -11.14 16.68 32.70
CA PHE A 130 -10.23 15.63 33.15
C PHE A 130 -8.79 16.14 33.17
N LEU A 131 -8.33 16.74 32.06
CA LEU A 131 -6.98 17.30 31.95
C LEU A 131 -6.72 18.38 33.01
N PHE A 132 -7.70 19.26 33.27
CA PHE A 132 -7.61 20.25 34.33
C PHE A 132 -7.48 19.62 35.73
N LYS A 133 -8.26 18.57 36.02
CA LYS A 133 -8.17 17.84 37.30
C LYS A 133 -6.83 17.12 37.46
N ALA A 134 -6.36 16.45 36.41
CA ALA A 134 -5.07 15.77 36.38
C ALA A 134 -3.92 16.77 36.64
N MET A 135 -3.93 17.90 35.95
CA MET A 135 -2.97 18.99 36.15
C MET A 135 -3.00 19.53 37.58
N PHE A 136 -4.18 19.81 38.13
CA PHE A 136 -4.32 20.30 39.50
C PHE A 136 -3.84 19.27 40.53
N SER A 137 -4.13 17.99 40.31
CA SER A 137 -3.66 16.90 41.14
C SER A 137 -2.14 16.83 41.13
N PHE A 138 -1.52 16.85 39.94
CA PHE A 138 -0.07 16.89 39.77
C PHE A 138 0.57 18.09 40.47
N LEU A 139 0.03 19.30 40.30
CA LEU A 139 0.59 20.50 40.96
C LEU A 139 0.54 20.41 42.49
N ARG A 140 -0.48 19.74 43.04
CA ARG A 140 -0.65 19.56 44.49
C ARG A 140 0.22 18.43 45.05
N SER A 141 0.32 17.29 44.36
CA SER A 141 1.04 16.10 44.83
C SER A 141 2.51 16.09 44.41
N GLN A 142 2.87 16.79 43.34
CA GLN A 142 4.13 16.65 42.61
C GLN A 142 4.40 15.22 42.13
N ASP A 143 3.35 14.40 42.01
CA ASP A 143 3.42 13.02 41.57
C ASP A 143 3.09 12.93 40.07
N PRO A 144 4.06 12.62 39.19
CA PRO A 144 3.84 12.49 37.76
C PRO A 144 2.75 11.47 37.39
N ALA A 145 2.47 10.47 38.23
CA ALA A 145 1.40 9.50 38.00
C ALA A 145 -0.02 10.12 38.02
N ALA A 146 -0.16 11.36 38.49
CA ALA A 146 -1.41 12.12 38.44
C ALA A 146 -1.71 12.69 37.05
N LEU A 147 -0.71 12.75 36.16
CA LEU A 147 -0.88 13.16 34.78
C LEU A 147 -1.27 11.94 33.92
N PRO A 148 -2.04 12.12 32.85
CA PRO A 148 -2.20 11.07 31.85
C PRO A 148 -0.83 10.71 31.23
N PRO A 149 -0.70 9.52 30.60
CA PRO A 149 0.53 9.13 29.91
C PRO A 149 1.05 10.25 28.99
N LEU A 150 2.37 10.49 29.02
CA LEU A 150 3.02 11.48 28.17
C LEU A 150 2.83 11.09 26.69
N GLY A 151 2.48 12.06 25.86
CA GLY A 151 2.09 11.83 24.46
C GLY A 151 0.58 11.63 24.27
N LEU A 152 -0.14 11.18 25.31
CA LEU A 152 -1.53 10.71 25.21
C LEU A 152 -1.66 9.61 24.14
N ASP A 153 -2.85 9.05 23.90
CA ASP A 153 -3.06 8.06 22.81
C ASP A 153 -3.08 8.76 21.43
N ALA A 154 -2.03 9.54 21.12
CA ALA A 154 -1.93 10.41 19.95
C ALA A 154 -2.14 9.66 18.64
N ASP A 155 -1.68 8.40 18.57
CA ASP A 155 -1.96 7.52 17.44
C ASP A 155 -3.46 7.41 17.17
N ARG A 156 -4.27 7.14 18.21
CA ARG A 156 -5.72 7.08 18.08
C ARG A 156 -6.32 8.43 17.72
N TYR A 157 -5.97 9.48 18.45
CA TYR A 157 -6.65 10.78 18.34
C TYR A 157 -6.34 11.50 17.04
N TRP A 158 -5.07 11.59 16.65
CA TRP A 158 -4.68 12.36 15.46
C TRP A 158 -5.11 11.64 14.18
N ARG A 159 -5.05 10.31 14.15
CA ARG A 159 -5.50 9.52 12.99
C ARG A 159 -7.03 9.52 12.86
N ALA A 160 -7.77 9.41 13.97
CA ALA A 160 -9.23 9.53 13.95
C ALA A 160 -9.68 10.94 13.53
N GLU A 161 -9.03 12.00 14.02
CA GLU A 161 -9.28 13.37 13.56
C GLU A 161 -9.00 13.50 12.05
N MET A 162 -7.85 13.01 11.58
CA MET A 162 -7.50 13.02 10.16
C MET A 162 -8.50 12.25 9.29
N TYR A 163 -8.95 11.08 9.74
CA TYR A 163 -10.00 10.31 9.06
C TYR A 163 -11.32 11.09 9.02
N ASN A 164 -11.83 11.52 10.18
CA ASN A 164 -13.12 12.22 10.28
C ASN A 164 -13.16 13.48 9.42
N GLU A 165 -12.12 14.31 9.46
CA GLU A 165 -12.06 15.54 8.66
C GLU A 165 -12.00 15.26 7.15
N THR A 166 -11.38 14.15 6.75
CA THR A 166 -11.36 13.72 5.34
C THR A 166 -12.71 13.16 4.93
N HIS A 167 -13.26 12.25 5.74
CA HIS A 167 -14.55 11.60 5.52
C HIS A 167 -15.70 12.60 5.49
N ASP A 168 -15.83 13.46 6.51
CA ASP A 168 -16.93 14.42 6.64
C ASP A 168 -16.90 15.47 5.51
N TRP A 169 -15.72 15.82 5.03
CA TRP A 169 -15.57 16.68 3.85
C TRP A 169 -16.13 16.00 2.58
N ILE A 170 -15.81 14.73 2.37
CA ILE A 170 -16.28 13.95 1.21
C ILE A 170 -17.78 13.65 1.32
N ALA A 171 -18.25 13.25 2.51
CA ALA A 171 -19.65 13.04 2.83
C ALA A 171 -20.46 14.35 2.69
N GLY A 172 -19.86 15.50 2.97
CA GLY A 172 -20.45 16.82 2.74
C GLY A 172 -20.82 17.10 1.28
N TYR A 173 -20.20 16.40 0.33
CA TYR A 173 -20.55 16.40 -1.10
C TYR A 173 -21.53 15.28 -1.51
N GLY A 174 -22.05 14.50 -0.55
CA GLY A 174 -22.92 13.35 -0.83
C GLY A 174 -22.20 12.18 -1.51
N LEU A 175 -20.88 12.03 -1.27
CA LEU A 175 -20.04 10.97 -1.83
C LEU A 175 -19.82 9.77 -0.89
N ASP A 176 -20.40 9.81 0.32
CA ASP A 176 -20.55 8.65 1.22
C ASP A 176 -21.75 7.83 0.72
N LEU A 177 -21.48 6.77 -0.03
CA LEU A 177 -22.48 6.00 -0.78
C LEU A 177 -22.61 4.58 -0.20
N ASP A 178 -23.66 3.86 -0.60
CA ASP A 178 -23.82 2.47 -0.16
C ASP A 178 -22.63 1.61 -0.64
N GLY A 179 -21.92 0.97 0.30
CA GLY A 179 -20.80 0.07 0.04
C GLY A 179 -19.51 0.58 0.67
N GLN A 180 -18.37 0.06 0.21
CA GLN A 180 -17.06 0.62 0.57
C GLN A 180 -16.66 1.66 -0.47
N GLU A 181 -16.20 2.83 -0.03
CA GLU A 181 -15.52 3.79 -0.89
C GLU A 181 -14.11 3.32 -1.24
N ALA A 182 -13.73 3.53 -2.49
CA ALA A 182 -12.35 3.48 -2.95
C ALA A 182 -11.76 4.89 -3.02
N TYR A 183 -10.59 5.11 -2.44
CA TYR A 183 -9.84 6.35 -2.54
C TYR A 183 -8.53 6.14 -3.32
N CYS A 184 -8.15 7.08 -4.17
CA CYS A 184 -6.79 7.10 -4.69
C CYS A 184 -6.19 8.49 -4.61
N PHE A 185 -5.07 8.59 -3.89
CA PHE A 185 -4.31 9.81 -3.70
C PHE A 185 -3.30 9.95 -4.83
N VAL A 186 -3.27 11.11 -5.47
CA VAL A 186 -2.40 11.39 -6.62
C VAL A 186 -1.67 12.70 -6.39
N ALA A 187 -0.52 12.61 -5.76
CA ALA A 187 0.41 13.70 -5.49
C ALA A 187 1.76 13.12 -5.04
N PRO A 188 2.86 13.88 -5.05
CA PRO A 188 4.10 13.42 -4.42
C PRO A 188 3.90 13.34 -2.90
N ARG A 189 4.64 12.44 -2.24
CA ARG A 189 4.55 12.25 -0.78
C ARG A 189 4.85 13.51 0.05
N THR A 190 5.55 14.48 -0.53
CA THR A 190 5.81 15.80 0.09
C THR A 190 4.58 16.72 0.13
N ASP A 191 3.57 16.42 -0.70
CA ASP A 191 2.30 17.13 -0.76
C ASP A 191 1.25 16.41 0.08
N LEU A 192 1.18 15.08 -0.06
CA LEU A 192 0.27 14.19 0.69
C LEU A 192 1.07 13.07 1.34
N TYR A 193 1.28 13.14 2.66
CA TYR A 193 2.06 12.12 3.37
C TYR A 193 1.27 10.82 3.59
N LEU A 194 2.02 9.71 3.68
CA LEU A 194 1.49 8.35 3.81
C LEU A 194 0.43 8.14 4.90
N PRO A 195 0.51 8.77 6.09
CA PRO A 195 -0.53 8.60 7.09
C PRO A 195 -1.93 8.90 6.56
N LEU A 196 -2.09 9.88 5.66
CA LEU A 196 -3.40 10.26 5.12
C LEU A 196 -4.04 9.15 4.29
N HIS A 197 -3.28 8.47 3.42
CA HIS A 197 -3.87 7.34 2.68
C HIS A 197 -4.19 6.19 3.62
N SER A 198 -3.31 5.92 4.60
CA SER A 198 -3.42 4.72 5.45
C SER A 198 -4.64 4.74 6.37
N VAL A 199 -5.09 5.91 6.84
CA VAL A 199 -6.28 6.01 7.69
C VAL A 199 -7.59 5.83 6.93
N MET A 200 -7.55 5.91 5.60
CA MET A 200 -8.69 5.66 4.72
C MET A 200 -8.77 4.19 4.28
N ILE A 201 -8.08 3.29 4.98
CA ILE A 201 -8.12 1.85 4.73
C ILE A 201 -8.68 1.14 5.97
N GLY A 202 -9.73 0.35 5.79
CA GLY A 202 -10.43 -0.36 6.86
C GLY A 202 -11.75 -0.96 6.41
N ASN A 203 -12.59 -1.42 7.33
CA ASN A 203 -13.83 -2.10 6.94
C ASN A 203 -14.78 -1.22 6.11
N ASN A 204 -14.77 0.10 6.29
CA ASN A 204 -15.68 0.99 5.56
C ASN A 204 -15.09 1.52 4.24
N SER A 205 -13.78 1.45 4.03
CA SER A 205 -13.17 1.97 2.80
C SER A 205 -11.76 1.45 2.55
N TYR A 206 -11.23 1.67 1.35
CA TYR A 206 -9.85 1.32 1.01
C TYR A 206 -9.20 2.39 0.14
N ALA A 207 -7.87 2.44 0.17
CA ALA A 207 -7.12 3.50 -0.49
C ALA A 207 -5.84 3.00 -1.15
N GLY A 208 -5.43 3.71 -2.21
CA GLY A 208 -4.11 3.61 -2.83
C GLY A 208 -3.47 4.98 -3.03
N ASP A 209 -2.18 4.99 -3.35
CA ASP A 209 -1.38 6.20 -3.56
C ASP A 209 -0.58 6.12 -4.88
N ILE A 210 -0.55 7.20 -5.66
CA ILE A 210 0.28 7.37 -6.84
C ILE A 210 1.36 8.42 -6.51
N PRO A 211 2.50 8.00 -5.93
CA PRO A 211 3.44 8.87 -5.21
C PRO A 211 4.42 9.61 -6.14
N GLY A 212 4.01 9.89 -7.37
CA GLY A 212 4.90 10.34 -8.42
C GLY A 212 5.53 11.71 -8.17
N ASN A 213 6.84 11.82 -8.38
CA ASN A 213 7.58 13.09 -8.18
C ASN A 213 7.34 14.13 -9.29
N THR A 214 6.76 13.69 -10.42
CA THR A 214 6.38 14.55 -11.55
C THR A 214 5.01 14.12 -12.11
N PRO A 215 4.22 15.04 -12.70
CA PRO A 215 2.94 14.68 -13.30
C PRO A 215 3.08 13.64 -14.41
N ALA A 216 4.12 13.73 -15.25
CA ALA A 216 4.37 12.78 -16.32
C ALA A 216 4.62 11.36 -15.79
N TYR A 217 5.35 11.25 -14.67
CA TYR A 217 5.56 9.98 -14.00
C TYR A 217 4.27 9.43 -13.37
N SER A 218 3.49 10.25 -12.65
CA SER A 218 2.17 9.83 -12.14
C SER A 218 1.25 9.37 -13.26
N SER A 219 1.25 10.06 -14.41
CA SER A 219 0.49 9.63 -15.59
C SER A 219 0.96 8.25 -16.09
N ALA A 220 2.27 7.97 -16.11
CA ALA A 220 2.78 6.67 -16.53
C ALA A 220 2.32 5.53 -15.59
N LEU A 221 2.30 5.76 -14.28
CA LEU A 221 1.76 4.81 -13.31
C LEU A 221 0.26 4.58 -13.52
N ILE A 222 -0.52 5.65 -13.66
CA ILE A 222 -1.97 5.58 -13.87
C ILE A 222 -2.30 4.86 -15.18
N VAL A 223 -1.61 5.19 -16.29
CA VAL A 223 -1.79 4.49 -17.58
C VAL A 223 -1.54 2.99 -17.40
N ARG A 224 -0.51 2.62 -16.62
CA ARG A 224 -0.19 1.21 -16.38
C ARG A 224 -1.29 0.49 -15.60
N SER A 225 -1.85 1.12 -14.56
CA SER A 225 -2.96 0.55 -13.79
C SER A 225 -4.24 0.45 -14.62
N VAL A 226 -4.64 1.53 -15.29
CA VAL A 226 -5.85 1.60 -16.13
C VAL A 226 -5.80 0.60 -17.28
N LEU A 227 -4.64 0.46 -17.93
CA LEU A 227 -4.46 -0.46 -19.05
C LEU A 227 -3.97 -1.84 -18.62
N TYR A 228 -3.87 -2.13 -17.32
CA TYR A 228 -3.34 -3.40 -16.82
C TYR A 228 -4.01 -4.63 -17.46
N PRO A 229 -5.34 -4.70 -17.63
CA PRO A 229 -6.01 -5.81 -18.30
C PRO A 229 -5.57 -6.09 -19.74
N ALA A 230 -4.99 -5.10 -20.41
CA ALA A 230 -4.40 -5.26 -21.75
C ALA A 230 -2.88 -5.43 -21.70
N LEU A 231 -2.20 -4.61 -20.88
CA LEU A 231 -0.73 -4.58 -20.82
C LEU A 231 -0.13 -5.88 -20.32
N ILE A 232 -0.80 -6.58 -19.41
CA ILE A 232 -0.29 -7.85 -18.87
C ILE A 232 -0.16 -8.93 -19.95
N PHE A 233 -0.95 -8.89 -21.02
CA PHE A 233 -0.82 -9.84 -22.14
C PHE A 233 0.43 -9.61 -22.99
N ALA A 234 1.09 -8.45 -22.87
CA ALA A 234 2.40 -8.21 -23.47
C ALA A 234 3.54 -8.87 -22.68
N ASN A 235 3.29 -9.30 -21.43
CA ASN A 235 4.25 -10.10 -20.66
C ASN A 235 4.22 -11.55 -21.17
N PRO A 236 5.31 -12.08 -21.75
CA PRO A 236 5.36 -13.45 -22.25
C PRO A 236 5.19 -14.49 -21.12
N ASN A 237 5.55 -14.12 -19.89
CA ASN A 237 5.56 -14.97 -18.70
C ASN A 237 4.49 -14.52 -17.67
N ARG A 238 3.40 -13.90 -18.14
CA ARG A 238 2.29 -13.47 -17.27
C ARG A 238 1.65 -14.61 -16.47
N ASP A 239 1.72 -15.84 -16.97
CA ASP A 239 1.15 -17.01 -16.27
C ASP A 239 2.07 -17.49 -15.13
N THR A 240 3.30 -16.96 -15.04
CA THR A 240 4.27 -17.27 -13.99
C THR A 240 4.17 -16.30 -12.83
N THR A 241 4.36 -16.83 -11.62
CA THR A 241 4.46 -16.10 -10.35
C THR A 241 5.71 -16.51 -9.59
N THR A 242 6.25 -15.59 -8.80
CA THR A 242 7.47 -15.85 -8.04
C THR A 242 7.37 -15.32 -6.61
N ALA A 243 8.26 -15.83 -5.75
CA ALA A 243 8.45 -15.32 -4.42
C ALA A 243 9.90 -15.48 -3.95
N GLN A 244 10.31 -14.60 -3.05
CA GLN A 244 11.52 -14.71 -2.25
C GLN A 244 11.12 -14.80 -0.78
N LEU A 245 11.04 -16.03 -0.26
CA LEU A 245 10.64 -16.33 1.12
C LEU A 245 11.88 -16.51 2.00
N MET A 246 12.40 -15.42 2.58
CA MET A 246 13.58 -15.47 3.44
C MET A 246 13.20 -15.83 4.88
N ASN A 247 12.28 -15.05 5.47
CA ASN A 247 11.79 -15.24 6.83
C ASN A 247 10.29 -15.50 6.79
N PHE A 248 9.83 -16.58 7.43
CA PHE A 248 8.41 -16.90 7.44
C PHE A 248 8.06 -17.88 8.57
N PRO A 249 6.87 -17.74 9.18
CA PRO A 249 6.35 -18.69 10.16
C PRO A 249 5.80 -19.96 9.48
N ASP A 250 5.70 -21.03 10.27
CA ASP A 250 5.02 -22.28 9.89
C ASP A 250 4.56 -23.01 11.17
N GLY A 251 3.35 -22.67 11.62
CA GLY A 251 2.70 -23.26 12.80
C GLY A 251 2.57 -22.32 14.00
N GLU A 252 3.03 -21.07 13.92
CA GLU A 252 2.79 -20.05 14.94
C GLU A 252 1.37 -19.49 14.89
N SER A 253 0.79 -19.18 16.05
CA SER A 253 -0.55 -18.59 16.16
C SER A 253 -0.51 -17.08 16.40
N TRP A 254 -1.53 -16.38 15.92
CA TRP A 254 -1.79 -14.98 16.25
C TRP A 254 -3.23 -14.81 16.73
N THR A 255 -3.47 -13.84 17.62
CA THR A 255 -4.81 -13.49 18.12
C THR A 255 -5.23 -12.15 17.53
N TYR A 256 -6.32 -12.16 16.78
CA TYR A 256 -6.90 -10.98 16.14
C TYR A 256 -7.55 -10.05 17.18
N ASN A 257 -8.01 -8.88 16.72
CA ASN A 257 -8.70 -7.89 17.54
C ASN A 257 -10.03 -8.38 18.14
N ASN A 258 -10.67 -9.37 17.53
CA ASN A 258 -11.93 -9.97 17.99
C ASN A 258 -11.75 -11.16 18.94
N ASP A 259 -10.53 -11.37 19.48
CA ASP A 259 -10.13 -12.49 20.33
C ASP A 259 -10.09 -13.88 19.65
N ASP A 260 -10.45 -13.98 18.37
CA ASP A 260 -10.23 -15.21 17.60
C ASP A 260 -8.73 -15.40 17.34
N SER A 261 -8.30 -16.65 17.17
CA SER A 261 -6.90 -16.96 16.87
C SER A 261 -6.79 -17.95 15.72
N ASP A 262 -5.81 -17.71 14.85
CA ASP A 262 -5.49 -18.55 13.71
C ASP A 262 -4.03 -18.95 13.72
N ILE A 263 -3.72 -20.06 13.03
CA ILE A 263 -2.35 -20.54 12.86
C ILE A 263 -1.86 -20.14 11.48
N THR A 264 -0.63 -19.63 11.43
CA THR A 264 0.00 -19.08 10.24
C THR A 264 0.83 -20.17 9.55
N TYR A 265 0.65 -20.30 8.23
CA TYR A 265 1.28 -21.33 7.42
C TYR A 265 1.86 -20.75 6.13
N SER A 266 2.61 -19.65 6.24
CA SER A 266 2.84 -18.70 5.13
C SER A 266 3.36 -19.33 3.86
N SER A 267 4.42 -20.16 3.97
CA SER A 267 4.96 -20.81 2.78
C SER A 267 3.99 -21.78 2.10
N ARG A 268 3.04 -22.37 2.84
CA ARG A 268 2.05 -23.30 2.31
C ARG A 268 0.89 -22.55 1.66
N THR A 269 0.36 -21.55 2.37
CA THR A 269 -0.74 -20.70 1.89
C THR A 269 -0.31 -19.92 0.66
N LEU A 270 0.84 -19.25 0.71
CA LEU A 270 1.35 -18.50 -0.42
C LEU A 270 1.58 -19.38 -1.64
N LYS A 271 2.21 -20.56 -1.48
CA LYS A 271 2.40 -21.49 -2.61
C LYS A 271 1.06 -21.87 -3.24
N LYS A 272 0.04 -22.16 -2.43
CA LYS A 272 -1.33 -22.44 -2.91
C LYS A 272 -1.90 -21.25 -3.69
N CYS A 273 -1.76 -20.03 -3.17
CA CYS A 273 -2.29 -18.82 -3.82
C CYS A 273 -1.57 -18.48 -5.11
N LEU A 274 -0.24 -18.51 -5.12
CA LEU A 274 0.59 -18.23 -6.30
C LEU A 274 0.47 -19.31 -7.38
N SER A 275 0.16 -20.56 -7.00
CA SER A 275 -0.14 -21.64 -7.96
C SER A 275 -1.63 -21.76 -8.33
N SER A 276 -2.47 -20.82 -7.88
CA SER A 276 -3.92 -20.87 -8.15
C SER A 276 -4.26 -20.43 -9.57
N HIS A 277 -5.44 -20.82 -10.06
CA HIS A 277 -5.96 -20.42 -11.38
C HIS A 277 -5.01 -20.66 -12.55
N LEU A 278 -4.36 -21.83 -12.56
CA LEU A 278 -3.43 -22.25 -13.61
C LEU A 278 -2.14 -21.42 -13.70
N ARG A 279 -1.81 -20.63 -12.66
CA ARG A 279 -0.52 -19.96 -12.57
C ARG A 279 0.60 -20.96 -12.29
N ASP A 280 1.73 -20.78 -12.93
CA ASP A 280 2.96 -21.52 -12.66
C ASP A 280 3.75 -20.79 -11.58
N PHE A 281 4.15 -21.49 -10.52
CA PHE A 281 4.91 -20.90 -9.41
C PHE A 281 6.38 -21.30 -9.45
N GLU A 282 7.24 -20.30 -9.59
CA GLU A 282 8.70 -20.42 -9.65
C GLU A 282 9.35 -19.46 -8.65
N GLY A 283 9.57 -19.91 -7.41
CA GLY A 283 10.18 -19.06 -6.38
C GLY A 283 11.70 -19.23 -6.27
N HIS A 284 12.38 -18.15 -5.92
CA HIS A 284 13.84 -18.08 -5.86
C HIS A 284 14.31 -17.21 -4.69
N CYS A 285 15.14 -17.78 -3.82
CA CYS A 285 15.82 -17.06 -2.74
C CYS A 285 17.27 -16.68 -3.10
N LEU A 286 17.84 -17.36 -4.11
CA LEU A 286 19.12 -16.98 -4.70
C LEU A 286 18.95 -15.72 -5.54
N TRP A 287 19.78 -14.71 -5.31
CA TRP A 287 19.66 -13.41 -5.98
C TRP A 287 19.72 -13.52 -7.51
N ASP A 288 20.70 -14.24 -8.04
CA ASP A 288 20.90 -14.34 -9.49
C ASP A 288 19.68 -14.98 -10.18
N ALA A 289 19.10 -16.03 -9.58
CA ALA A 289 17.87 -16.65 -10.10
C ALA A 289 16.65 -15.75 -9.96
N HIS A 290 16.51 -15.08 -8.81
CA HIS A 290 15.42 -14.14 -8.60
C HIS A 290 15.46 -12.99 -9.61
N LEU A 291 16.65 -12.45 -9.87
CA LEU A 291 16.87 -11.37 -10.81
C LEU A 291 16.59 -11.81 -12.25
N GLU A 292 16.99 -13.01 -12.64
CA GLU A 292 16.66 -13.60 -13.94
C GLU A 292 15.13 -13.71 -14.10
N GLU A 293 14.46 -14.36 -13.15
CA GLU A 293 13.01 -14.60 -13.18
C GLU A 293 12.20 -13.29 -13.26
N ILE A 294 12.51 -12.32 -12.39
CA ILE A 294 11.72 -11.08 -12.34
C ILE A 294 11.92 -10.20 -13.59
N ASN A 295 13.08 -10.28 -14.24
CA ASN A 295 13.40 -9.56 -15.49
C ASN A 295 12.82 -10.25 -16.73
N ASP A 296 12.76 -11.58 -16.72
CA ASP A 296 12.04 -12.37 -17.71
C ASP A 296 10.53 -12.08 -17.64
N GLY A 297 10.06 -11.70 -16.46
CA GLY A 297 8.74 -11.14 -16.18
C GLY A 297 7.87 -12.16 -15.49
N VAL A 298 7.03 -11.69 -14.58
CA VAL A 298 6.06 -12.49 -13.83
C VAL A 298 4.79 -11.67 -13.62
N SER A 299 3.64 -12.30 -13.37
CA SER A 299 2.43 -11.54 -13.00
C SER A 299 2.45 -11.09 -11.54
N VAL A 300 3.03 -11.88 -10.65
CA VAL A 300 3.05 -11.63 -9.20
C VAL A 300 4.43 -11.94 -8.63
N PHE A 301 4.94 -11.02 -7.81
CA PHE A 301 6.13 -11.22 -6.99
C PHE A 301 5.80 -10.92 -5.53
N TYR A 302 6.11 -11.86 -4.62
CA TYR A 302 6.06 -11.62 -3.18
C TYR A 302 7.44 -11.79 -2.52
N TYR A 303 7.83 -10.80 -1.73
CA TYR A 303 9.00 -10.87 -0.86
C TYR A 303 8.56 -10.92 0.60
N THR A 304 9.17 -11.81 1.38
CA THR A 304 9.17 -11.71 2.84
C THR A 304 10.56 -11.93 3.40
N GLY A 305 10.98 -11.08 4.32
CA GLY A 305 12.31 -11.11 4.89
C GLY A 305 12.50 -10.07 5.97
N HIS A 306 13.76 -9.83 6.34
CA HIS A 306 14.04 -8.74 7.27
C HIS A 306 13.61 -7.38 6.72
N GLY A 307 13.13 -6.53 7.62
CA GLY A 307 13.10 -5.10 7.38
C GLY A 307 14.50 -4.60 7.07
N THR A 308 14.67 -3.86 5.98
CA THR A 308 15.97 -3.24 5.64
C THR A 308 15.98 -1.75 5.95
N GLY A 309 14.97 -1.25 6.68
CA GLY A 309 14.76 0.19 6.84
C GLY A 309 14.48 0.89 5.51
N GLY A 310 14.12 0.14 4.47
CA GLY A 310 14.02 0.65 3.09
C GLY A 310 15.36 0.83 2.39
N SER A 311 16.44 0.22 2.88
CA SER A 311 17.76 0.30 2.24
C SER A 311 17.96 -0.69 1.10
N GLY A 312 17.25 -1.83 1.09
CA GLY A 312 17.45 -2.86 0.07
C GLY A 312 16.62 -4.13 0.27
N VAL A 313 17.08 -5.22 -0.33
CA VAL A 313 16.44 -6.55 -0.33
C VAL A 313 17.38 -7.57 0.31
N SER A 314 16.86 -8.42 1.20
CA SER A 314 17.65 -9.54 1.72
C SER A 314 17.63 -10.71 0.73
N ALA A 315 18.80 -11.22 0.36
CA ALA A 315 18.90 -12.34 -0.57
C ALA A 315 20.01 -13.31 -0.20
N GLN A 316 19.90 -14.54 -0.68
CA GLN A 316 21.01 -15.48 -0.65
C GLN A 316 21.88 -15.24 -1.89
N TYR A 317 23.15 -14.91 -1.72
CA TYR A 317 24.06 -14.74 -2.86
C TYR A 317 24.67 -16.08 -3.28
N TYR A 318 25.19 -16.85 -2.32
CA TYR A 318 25.67 -18.21 -2.51
C TYR A 318 25.36 -19.07 -1.28
N GLN A 319 25.46 -20.40 -1.45
CA GLN A 319 25.55 -21.28 -0.30
C GLN A 319 26.91 -21.11 0.36
N SER A 320 26.93 -20.99 1.68
CA SER A 320 28.16 -20.78 2.45
C SER A 320 28.48 -22.01 3.28
N GLU A 321 29.70 -22.08 3.83
CA GLU A 321 30.10 -23.14 4.78
C GLU A 321 29.21 -23.23 6.04
N HIS A 322 28.35 -22.22 6.27
CA HIS A 322 27.37 -22.20 7.36
C HIS A 322 26.00 -22.81 6.96
N SER A 323 25.84 -23.18 5.69
CA SER A 323 24.70 -23.95 5.18
C SER A 323 24.82 -25.42 5.58
N ASN A 324 23.70 -26.12 5.80
CA ASN A 324 23.70 -27.56 6.07
C ASN A 324 24.30 -28.39 4.90
N TYR A 325 24.30 -27.83 3.68
CA TYR A 325 24.84 -28.44 2.47
C TYR A 325 25.60 -27.38 1.66
N PRO A 326 26.81 -26.98 2.09
CA PRO A 326 27.52 -25.82 1.53
C PRO A 326 27.94 -25.97 0.07
N ASP A 327 28.01 -27.21 -0.43
CA ASP A 327 28.47 -27.53 -1.78
C ASP A 327 27.32 -27.71 -2.81
N GLN A 328 26.03 -27.54 -2.43
CA GLN A 328 24.89 -27.95 -3.29
C GLN A 328 23.93 -26.81 -3.66
N ILE A 329 24.24 -26.05 -4.71
CA ILE A 329 23.39 -24.93 -5.17
C ILE A 329 21.97 -25.40 -5.57
N TRP A 330 20.94 -24.75 -4.99
CA TRP A 330 19.52 -24.95 -5.32
C TRP A 330 18.96 -23.74 -6.06
N TRP A 331 19.10 -23.74 -7.38
CA TRP A 331 18.55 -22.68 -8.24
C TRP A 331 17.02 -22.53 -8.12
N ASP A 332 16.31 -23.62 -7.79
CA ASP A 332 14.85 -23.69 -7.62
C ASP A 332 14.38 -23.49 -6.15
N ALA A 333 15.23 -22.89 -5.31
CA ALA A 333 14.93 -22.66 -3.91
C ALA A 333 13.91 -21.52 -3.71
N TRP A 334 12.63 -21.86 -3.63
CA TRP A 334 11.57 -20.88 -3.33
C TRP A 334 11.40 -20.55 -1.85
N ARG A 335 12.09 -21.27 -0.97
CA ARG A 335 12.20 -20.97 0.47
C ARG A 335 13.65 -20.85 0.85
N GLY A 336 13.93 -19.89 1.70
CA GLY A 336 15.19 -19.82 2.38
C GLY A 336 15.36 -20.96 3.39
N TYR A 337 16.60 -21.27 3.72
CA TYR A 337 17.00 -22.15 4.79
C TYR A 337 17.94 -21.40 5.75
N SER A 338 17.69 -21.51 7.05
CA SER A 338 18.54 -20.90 8.08
C SER A 338 19.44 -21.95 8.75
N GLY A 339 20.52 -21.51 9.42
CA GLY A 339 21.36 -22.37 10.25
C GLY A 339 20.61 -23.03 11.43
N TYR A 340 19.34 -22.67 11.66
CA TYR A 340 18.46 -23.24 12.67
C TYR A 340 17.54 -24.36 12.14
N ASP A 341 17.64 -24.73 10.85
CA ASP A 341 16.66 -25.60 10.21
C ASP A 341 16.87 -27.10 10.44
N PHE A 342 17.75 -27.50 11.37
CA PHE A 342 17.96 -28.90 11.79
C PHE A 342 18.09 -29.91 10.62
N TRP A 343 18.98 -29.65 9.65
CA TRP A 343 19.19 -30.48 8.45
C TRP A 343 18.03 -30.50 7.43
N ARG A 344 17.03 -29.62 7.57
CA ARG A 344 16.03 -29.38 6.53
C ARG A 344 16.66 -28.61 5.36
N ILE A 345 16.10 -28.83 4.18
CA ILE A 345 16.41 -28.13 2.94
C ILE A 345 15.23 -27.24 2.53
N VAL A 346 15.44 -26.39 1.53
CA VAL A 346 14.44 -25.48 0.90
C VAL A 346 13.13 -26.17 0.46
N ARG A 347 13.14 -27.51 0.36
CA ARG A 347 11.98 -28.35 -0.01
C ARG A 347 11.21 -28.90 1.19
N ASN A 348 11.73 -28.82 2.40
CA ASN A 348 11.01 -29.21 3.62
C ASN A 348 10.10 -28.07 4.09
N ASN A 349 8.95 -28.44 4.66
CA ASN A 349 8.13 -27.49 5.41
C ASN A 349 8.80 -27.13 6.74
N GLY A 350 8.47 -25.96 7.27
CA GLY A 350 9.01 -25.42 8.51
C GLY A 350 9.18 -23.91 8.44
N ARG A 351 9.40 -23.31 9.61
CA ARG A 351 9.83 -21.91 9.75
C ARG A 351 11.26 -21.74 9.24
N SER A 352 11.56 -20.57 8.69
CA SER A 352 12.93 -20.10 8.41
C SER A 352 13.14 -18.72 9.03
N TRP A 353 14.34 -18.46 9.56
CA TRP A 353 14.73 -17.15 10.08
C TRP A 353 16.22 -16.87 9.84
N TYR A 354 16.51 -15.96 8.91
CA TYR A 354 17.86 -15.48 8.63
C TYR A 354 18.26 -14.37 9.58
N ASN A 355 19.55 -14.08 9.69
CA ASN A 355 20.11 -12.95 10.41
C ASN A 355 21.32 -12.41 9.64
N PRO A 356 21.72 -11.14 9.82
CA PRO A 356 22.96 -10.65 9.22
C PRO A 356 24.23 -11.25 9.88
N GLU A 357 24.05 -12.11 10.89
CA GLU A 357 25.12 -12.76 11.64
C GLU A 357 25.16 -14.28 11.39
N PRO A 358 26.36 -14.90 11.45
CA PRO A 358 26.48 -16.35 11.41
C PRO A 358 25.67 -17.02 12.53
N PRO A 359 25.13 -18.24 12.32
CA PRO A 359 25.32 -19.09 11.14
C PRO A 359 24.30 -18.86 10.00
N SER A 360 23.36 -17.91 10.14
CA SER A 360 22.21 -17.77 9.22
C SER A 360 22.33 -16.53 8.33
N LEU A 361 23.38 -16.41 7.52
CA LEU A 361 23.72 -15.19 6.78
C LEU A 361 22.76 -14.88 5.61
N TYR A 362 22.36 -13.62 5.49
CA TYR A 362 21.89 -12.99 4.26
C TYR A 362 22.73 -11.76 3.94
N ASP A 363 22.77 -11.37 2.67
CA ASP A 363 23.31 -10.07 2.25
C ASP A 363 22.17 -9.10 1.94
N ILE A 364 22.42 -7.80 2.11
CA ILE A 364 21.47 -6.74 1.74
C ILE A 364 21.96 -6.13 0.43
N ILE A 365 21.16 -6.32 -0.60
CA ILE A 365 21.38 -5.69 -1.90
C ILE A 365 20.64 -4.36 -1.86
N GLN A 366 21.41 -3.27 -1.83
CA GLN A 366 20.85 -1.93 -1.71
C GLN A 366 20.02 -1.55 -2.93
N TYR A 367 18.99 -0.73 -2.72
CA TYR A 367 18.03 -0.40 -3.77
C TYR A 367 18.63 0.35 -4.97
N ASP A 368 19.75 1.05 -4.79
CA ASP A 368 20.51 1.66 -5.90
C ASP A 368 21.16 0.61 -6.82
N TYR A 369 21.56 -0.53 -6.29
CA TYR A 369 22.01 -1.68 -7.08
C TYR A 369 20.83 -2.44 -7.67
N VAL A 370 19.73 -2.61 -6.92
CA VAL A 370 18.50 -3.22 -7.46
C VAL A 370 18.00 -2.43 -8.67
N ASP A 371 17.92 -1.10 -8.58
CA ASP A 371 17.56 -0.19 -9.67
C ASP A 371 18.46 -0.34 -10.91
N GLN A 372 19.77 -0.55 -10.73
CA GLN A 372 20.68 -0.79 -11.86
C GLN A 372 20.48 -2.15 -12.53
N LEU A 373 20.03 -3.15 -11.78
CA LEU A 373 19.95 -4.54 -12.20
C LEU A 373 18.58 -4.92 -12.76
N LEU A 374 17.52 -4.25 -12.29
CA LEU A 374 16.18 -4.50 -12.79
C LEU A 374 16.03 -4.02 -14.24
N GLY A 375 15.35 -4.84 -15.03
CA GLY A 375 14.89 -4.52 -16.38
C GLY A 375 13.47 -3.96 -16.34
N ASN A 376 12.66 -4.30 -17.33
CA ASN A 376 11.23 -4.01 -17.30
C ASN A 376 10.50 -5.21 -16.67
N LEU A 377 9.76 -4.98 -15.59
CA LEU A 377 9.00 -5.97 -14.81
C LEU A 377 7.64 -6.32 -15.45
N LYS A 378 7.31 -5.72 -16.60
CA LYS A 378 6.19 -6.12 -17.48
C LYS A 378 4.84 -6.17 -16.76
N SER A 379 4.54 -5.13 -15.98
CA SER A 379 3.31 -4.99 -15.19
C SER A 379 3.15 -6.04 -14.09
N CYS A 380 4.25 -6.55 -13.53
CA CYS A 380 4.25 -7.37 -12.32
C CYS A 380 3.56 -6.64 -11.16
N ALA A 381 2.72 -7.35 -10.40
CA ALA A 381 2.22 -6.90 -9.11
C ALA A 381 3.21 -7.29 -8.00
N VAL A 382 3.75 -6.30 -7.29
CA VAL A 382 4.82 -6.49 -6.30
C VAL A 382 4.25 -6.37 -4.89
N PHE A 383 4.51 -7.37 -4.07
CA PHE A 383 4.06 -7.46 -2.68
C PHE A 383 5.26 -7.67 -1.76
N TYR A 384 5.28 -6.96 -0.63
CA TYR A 384 6.44 -6.90 0.26
C TYR A 384 6.03 -6.95 1.73
N GLN A 385 6.44 -8.02 2.40
CA GLN A 385 6.44 -8.12 3.86
C GLN A 385 7.84 -7.80 4.37
N SER A 386 8.06 -6.55 4.79
CA SER A 386 9.37 -6.08 5.26
C SER A 386 9.24 -4.74 5.98
N CYS A 387 9.83 -4.61 7.17
CA CYS A 387 9.69 -3.38 7.94
C CYS A 387 10.24 -2.15 7.18
N SER A 388 9.43 -1.09 7.17
CA SER A 388 9.74 0.25 6.68
C SER A 388 10.06 0.35 5.18
N THR A 389 10.02 -0.74 4.44
CA THR A 389 10.42 -0.78 3.03
C THR A 389 9.52 0.10 2.17
N ALA A 390 8.22 0.15 2.48
CA ALA A 390 7.27 0.99 1.76
C ALA A 390 7.50 2.49 1.99
N ASP A 391 8.13 2.87 3.10
CA ASP A 391 8.45 4.27 3.38
C ASP A 391 9.74 4.71 2.66
N GLY A 392 10.63 3.76 2.40
CA GLY A 392 11.90 3.98 1.71
C GLY A 392 11.81 4.04 0.18
N TYR A 393 12.85 3.51 -0.48
CA TYR A 393 12.99 3.56 -1.93
C TYR A 393 12.34 2.39 -2.67
N GLY A 394 12.05 1.29 -1.97
CA GLY A 394 11.54 0.05 -2.56
C GLY A 394 10.39 0.27 -3.55
N PRO A 395 9.28 0.92 -3.17
CA PRO A 395 8.16 1.13 -4.08
C PRO A 395 8.57 1.83 -5.36
N MET A 396 9.35 2.91 -5.26
CA MET A 396 9.74 3.71 -6.42
C MET A 396 10.63 2.91 -7.38
N VAL A 397 11.58 2.13 -6.87
CA VAL A 397 12.43 1.26 -7.70
C VAL A 397 11.57 0.27 -8.49
N TYR A 398 10.65 -0.45 -7.86
CA TYR A 398 9.82 -1.40 -8.60
C TYR A 398 8.85 -0.71 -9.58
N LEU A 399 8.26 0.42 -9.21
CA LEU A 399 7.34 1.18 -10.06
C LEU A 399 8.04 1.83 -11.27
N ASP A 400 9.28 2.30 -11.11
CA ASP A 400 10.14 2.83 -12.18
C ASP A 400 10.43 1.75 -13.22
N HIS A 401 10.65 0.52 -12.74
CA HIS A 401 10.95 -0.64 -13.56
C HIS A 401 9.71 -1.34 -14.12
N GLY A 402 8.51 -0.79 -13.97
CA GLY A 402 7.33 -1.29 -14.70
C GLY A 402 6.39 -2.18 -13.90
N ALA A 403 6.51 -2.25 -12.58
CA ALA A 403 5.48 -2.87 -11.73
C ALA A 403 4.15 -2.14 -11.87
N VAL A 404 3.02 -2.86 -11.87
CA VAL A 404 1.68 -2.25 -11.92
C VAL A 404 1.29 -1.61 -10.58
N LEU A 405 1.76 -2.20 -9.49
CA LEU A 405 1.50 -1.77 -8.13
C LEU A 405 2.62 -2.26 -7.20
N TRP A 406 2.69 -1.66 -6.03
CA TRP A 406 3.52 -2.10 -4.92
C TRP A 406 2.69 -2.11 -3.62
N TYR A 407 2.79 -3.17 -2.83
CA TYR A 407 2.09 -3.34 -1.54
C TYR A 407 3.10 -3.69 -0.44
N GLY A 408 2.97 -3.11 0.76
CA GLY A 408 3.82 -3.47 1.89
C GLY A 408 3.88 -2.47 3.06
N ASN A 409 4.71 -2.79 4.06
CA ASN A 409 4.79 -2.02 5.31
C ASN A 409 5.68 -0.75 5.19
N ALA A 410 5.10 0.42 5.47
CA ALA A 410 5.77 1.70 5.76
C ALA A 410 6.01 1.88 7.27
N GLY A 411 6.14 0.78 8.01
CA GLY A 411 6.36 0.73 9.45
C GLY A 411 6.82 -0.67 9.85
N SER A 412 6.60 -1.08 11.08
CA SER A 412 6.94 -2.45 11.51
C SER A 412 6.06 -3.49 10.80
N GLY A 413 6.65 -4.58 10.34
CA GLY A 413 5.96 -5.83 10.05
C GLY A 413 6.33 -6.85 11.11
N LEU A 414 5.35 -7.49 11.75
CA LEU A 414 5.57 -8.40 12.87
C LEU A 414 5.25 -9.83 12.45
N CYS A 415 6.18 -10.76 12.65
CA CYS A 415 5.91 -12.18 12.51
C CYS A 415 5.31 -12.74 13.83
N PRO A 416 4.25 -13.57 13.80
CA PRO A 416 3.57 -14.10 12.60
C PRO A 416 2.38 -13.26 12.11
N GLU A 417 2.08 -12.13 12.76
CA GLU A 417 0.92 -11.28 12.48
C GLU A 417 0.80 -10.87 11.01
N SER A 418 1.82 -10.21 10.48
CA SER A 418 1.82 -9.65 9.13
C SER A 418 1.83 -10.76 8.08
N ASP A 419 2.48 -11.88 8.39
CA ASP A 419 2.46 -13.06 7.53
C ASP A 419 1.07 -13.71 7.46
N LEU A 420 0.33 -13.73 8.58
CA LEU A 420 -1.05 -14.22 8.63
C LEU A 420 -1.99 -13.29 7.86
N MET A 421 -1.77 -11.98 8.02
CA MET A 421 -2.51 -10.96 7.29
C MET A 421 -2.32 -11.14 5.78
N ASP A 422 -1.08 -11.30 5.33
CA ASP A 422 -0.74 -11.51 3.92
C ASP A 422 -1.28 -12.85 3.40
N ASP A 423 -1.27 -13.92 4.21
CA ASP A 423 -1.91 -15.19 3.89
C ASP A 423 -3.39 -15.03 3.53
N LYS A 424 -4.17 -14.32 4.37
CA LYS A 424 -5.60 -14.06 4.13
C LYS A 424 -5.82 -13.12 2.96
N PHE A 425 -5.01 -12.06 2.87
CA PHE A 425 -5.02 -11.12 1.77
C PHE A 425 -4.81 -11.83 0.42
N PHE A 426 -3.82 -12.74 0.32
CA PHE A 426 -3.56 -13.47 -0.93
C PHE A 426 -4.66 -14.48 -1.26
N GLU A 427 -5.31 -15.09 -0.27
CA GLU A 427 -6.48 -15.94 -0.55
C GLU A 427 -7.61 -15.11 -1.19
N ASP A 428 -7.90 -13.92 -0.68
CA ASP A 428 -8.93 -13.04 -1.24
C ASP A 428 -8.53 -12.47 -2.61
N ALA A 429 -7.32 -11.91 -2.73
CA ALA A 429 -6.86 -11.27 -3.97
C ALA A 429 -6.56 -12.26 -5.10
N LEU A 430 -5.89 -13.38 -4.81
CA LEU A 430 -5.38 -14.29 -5.85
C LEU A 430 -6.29 -15.48 -6.11
N ILE A 431 -7.08 -15.94 -5.12
CA ILE A 431 -8.01 -17.07 -5.29
C ILE A 431 -9.43 -16.57 -5.52
N GLN A 432 -9.92 -15.60 -4.73
CA GLN A 432 -11.29 -15.10 -4.89
C GLN A 432 -11.40 -14.02 -5.98
N GLY A 433 -10.28 -13.42 -6.37
CA GLY A 433 -10.22 -12.42 -7.44
C GLY A 433 -10.72 -11.05 -6.99
N GLU A 434 -10.60 -10.74 -5.70
CA GLU A 434 -10.93 -9.42 -5.19
C GLU A 434 -9.89 -8.37 -5.60
N THR A 435 -10.30 -7.10 -5.56
CA THR A 435 -9.35 -6.00 -5.72
C THR A 435 -8.37 -6.00 -4.54
N ILE A 436 -7.14 -5.52 -4.78
CA ILE A 436 -6.12 -5.45 -3.71
C ILE A 436 -6.59 -4.61 -2.51
N GLY A 437 -7.31 -3.52 -2.77
CA GLY A 437 -7.83 -2.64 -1.73
C GLY A 437 -8.88 -3.34 -0.88
N GLN A 438 -9.85 -4.01 -1.50
CA GLN A 438 -10.90 -4.75 -0.78
C GLN A 438 -10.32 -5.90 0.04
N ALA A 439 -9.46 -6.72 -0.55
CA ALA A 439 -8.84 -7.85 0.13
C ALA A 439 -8.05 -7.39 1.37
N TYR A 440 -7.29 -6.29 1.26
CA TYR A 440 -6.51 -5.76 2.37
C TYR A 440 -7.40 -5.11 3.44
N SER A 441 -8.44 -4.38 3.04
CA SER A 441 -9.34 -3.64 3.93
C SER A 441 -9.99 -4.51 5.01
N LYS A 442 -10.35 -5.75 4.66
CA LYS A 442 -10.93 -6.75 5.59
C LYS A 442 -9.98 -7.15 6.71
N GLN A 443 -8.68 -7.10 6.44
CA GLN A 443 -7.66 -7.50 7.41
C GLN A 443 -7.35 -6.38 8.39
N VAL A 444 -7.48 -5.11 7.98
CA VAL A 444 -7.13 -3.98 8.84
C VAL A 444 -7.90 -4.02 10.17
N TRP A 445 -9.21 -4.27 10.17
CA TRP A 445 -9.98 -4.32 11.42
C TRP A 445 -9.54 -5.48 12.34
N LEU A 446 -9.17 -6.63 11.77
CA LEU A 446 -8.73 -7.82 12.51
C LEU A 446 -7.32 -7.65 13.10
N HIS A 447 -6.45 -6.91 12.41
CA HIS A 447 -5.02 -6.87 12.72
C HIS A 447 -4.57 -5.54 13.34
N TYR A 448 -5.11 -4.42 12.87
CA TYR A 448 -4.66 -3.06 13.18
C TYR A 448 -5.81 -2.19 13.71
N ARG A 449 -5.48 -0.95 14.05
CA ARG A 449 -6.44 0.10 14.39
C ARG A 449 -7.14 0.56 13.11
N ASP A 450 -8.40 0.17 12.95
CA ASP A 450 -9.26 0.61 11.86
C ASP A 450 -9.93 1.94 12.21
N PHE A 451 -9.40 3.01 11.60
CA PHE A 451 -9.92 4.36 11.75
C PHE A 451 -11.20 4.61 10.95
N THR A 452 -11.55 3.73 10.02
CA THR A 452 -12.76 3.87 9.21
C THR A 452 -14.01 3.50 10.00
N THR A 453 -13.90 2.59 10.96
CA THR A 453 -14.97 2.20 11.88
C THR A 453 -14.89 2.90 13.23
N GLN A 454 -13.68 3.22 13.69
CA GLN A 454 -13.40 3.72 15.05
C GLN A 454 -13.98 2.83 16.17
N ASP A 455 -14.22 1.55 15.85
CA ASP A 455 -14.73 0.57 16.79
C ASP A 455 -13.68 0.31 17.88
N PRO A 456 -14.02 0.44 19.18
CA PRO A 456 -13.13 0.09 20.28
C PRO A 456 -12.50 -1.31 20.17
N VAL A 457 -13.18 -2.29 19.56
CA VAL A 457 -12.64 -3.64 19.36
C VAL A 457 -11.39 -3.61 18.50
N SER A 458 -11.42 -2.90 17.36
CA SER A 458 -10.24 -2.77 16.51
C SER A 458 -9.23 -1.76 17.07
N LEU A 459 -9.67 -0.66 17.69
CA LEU A 459 -8.75 0.36 18.22
C LEU A 459 -7.91 -0.12 19.41
N TYR A 460 -8.43 -1.04 20.24
CA TYR A 460 -7.78 -1.50 21.47
C TYR A 460 -7.75 -3.03 21.61
N GLY A 461 -8.03 -3.76 20.52
CA GLY A 461 -8.02 -5.22 20.49
C GLY A 461 -6.64 -5.81 20.77
N PRO A 462 -6.56 -7.13 21.05
CA PRO A 462 -5.29 -7.80 21.31
C PRO A 462 -4.22 -7.61 20.25
N SER A 463 -4.59 -7.58 18.96
CA SER A 463 -3.64 -7.40 17.86
C SER A 463 -3.11 -5.97 17.80
N SER A 464 -4.01 -4.98 17.76
CA SER A 464 -3.67 -3.56 17.66
C SER A 464 -2.81 -3.02 18.79
N ARG A 465 -2.87 -3.63 19.97
CA ARG A 465 -2.02 -3.26 21.13
C ARG A 465 -0.58 -3.73 21.02
N GLN A 466 -0.28 -4.62 20.08
CA GLN A 466 1.05 -5.21 19.92
C GLN A 466 1.82 -4.66 18.72
N ILE A 467 1.13 -4.01 17.78
CA ILE A 467 1.75 -3.51 16.56
C ILE A 467 1.19 -2.16 16.15
N THR A 468 2.10 -1.24 15.83
CA THR A 468 1.79 -0.01 15.11
C THR A 468 2.49 -0.07 13.76
N THR A 469 1.72 0.02 12.68
CA THR A 469 2.27 0.06 11.33
C THR A 469 1.46 0.97 10.44
N VAL A 470 2.09 1.39 9.35
CA VAL A 470 1.43 2.04 8.21
C VAL A 470 1.64 1.06 7.08
N HIS A 471 0.58 0.49 6.53
CA HIS A 471 0.67 -0.35 5.35
C HIS A 471 0.23 0.45 4.14
N CYS A 472 0.90 0.27 3.02
CA CYS A 472 0.70 1.08 1.82
C CYS A 472 0.34 0.22 0.62
N ILE A 473 -0.56 0.76 -0.21
CA ILE A 473 -0.82 0.32 -1.58
C ILE A 473 -0.40 1.47 -2.48
N TYR A 474 0.70 1.30 -3.22
CA TYR A 474 1.10 2.23 -4.26
C TYR A 474 0.59 1.74 -5.61
N GLY A 475 -0.36 2.47 -6.18
CA GLY A 475 -1.15 2.05 -7.33
C GLY A 475 -2.63 2.36 -7.13
N ASP A 476 -3.43 2.06 -8.16
CA ASP A 476 -4.88 2.05 -8.06
C ASP A 476 -5.33 0.85 -7.18
N PRO A 477 -6.03 1.09 -6.07
CA PRO A 477 -6.40 0.02 -5.15
C PRO A 477 -7.51 -0.90 -5.68
N THR A 478 -8.15 -0.55 -6.79
CA THR A 478 -9.18 -1.37 -7.43
C THR A 478 -8.61 -2.41 -8.40
N VAL A 479 -7.28 -2.46 -8.57
CA VAL A 479 -6.64 -3.45 -9.44
C VAL A 479 -6.96 -4.86 -8.93
N VAL A 480 -7.56 -5.66 -9.81
CA VAL A 480 -7.67 -7.12 -9.67
C VAL A 480 -6.44 -7.74 -10.31
N ILE A 481 -5.78 -8.66 -9.61
CA ILE A 481 -4.56 -9.29 -10.12
C ILE A 481 -4.88 -10.27 -11.25
N TYR A 482 -4.06 -10.25 -12.30
CA TYR A 482 -4.18 -11.13 -13.45
C TYR A 482 -4.34 -12.60 -13.05
N SER A 483 -5.28 -13.29 -13.70
CA SER A 483 -5.40 -14.74 -13.71
C SER A 483 -5.25 -15.24 -15.15
N PRO A 484 -4.59 -16.39 -15.39
CA PRO A 484 -4.57 -17.08 -16.69
C PRO A 484 -5.94 -17.29 -17.34
N GLU A 485 -7.02 -17.24 -16.57
CA GLU A 485 -8.40 -17.33 -17.06
C GLU A 485 -8.89 -16.04 -17.75
N TRP A 486 -8.19 -14.93 -17.62
CA TRP A 486 -8.53 -13.68 -18.29
C TRP A 486 -8.46 -13.85 -19.81
N THR A 487 -9.41 -13.24 -20.51
CA THR A 487 -9.41 -13.20 -21.97
C THR A 487 -8.67 -11.95 -22.43
N SER A 488 -7.67 -12.11 -23.31
CA SER A 488 -6.97 -10.98 -23.92
C SER A 488 -7.99 -10.05 -24.57
N PRO A 489 -7.94 -8.72 -24.29
CA PRO A 489 -8.83 -7.79 -24.95
C PRO A 489 -8.54 -7.78 -26.46
N VAL A 490 -9.60 -7.72 -27.25
CA VAL A 490 -9.49 -7.56 -28.71
C VAL A 490 -9.27 -6.08 -29.00
N PRO A 491 -8.19 -5.70 -29.71
CA PRO A 491 -7.99 -4.32 -30.12
C PRO A 491 -9.21 -3.82 -30.91
N LEU A 492 -9.67 -2.60 -30.61
CA LEU A 492 -10.65 -1.95 -31.47
C LEU A 492 -9.97 -1.67 -32.82
N GLU A 493 -10.49 -2.27 -33.90
CA GLU A 493 -10.06 -1.91 -35.25
C GLU A 493 -10.46 -0.45 -35.51
N GLY A 494 -9.46 0.41 -35.70
CA GLY A 494 -9.62 1.85 -35.96
C GLY A 494 -9.54 2.21 -37.42
#